data_AF-A0A7C3AKA0-F1
#
_entry.id   AF-A0A7C3AKA0-F1
#
_cell.length_a   1.000
_cell.length_b   1.000
_cell.length_c   1.000
_cell.angle_alpha   90.00
_cell.angle_beta   90.00
_cell.angle_gamma   90.00
#
_symmetry.space_group_name_H-M   'P 1'
#
loop_
_entity.id
_entity.type
_entity.pdbx_description
1 polymer ?
#
loop_
_entity_poly.entity_id
_entity_poly.type
_entity_poly.pdbx_seq_one_letter_code
_entity_poly.pdbx_strand_id
1 'polypeptide(L)'
;MKYMEMDCRACKNCRLVDEEFPSADEPILIKKWYECSVTKEVFLTLDELRKAYAKCPHRAPKVGYGLPSGILEEIDGINLAISNMLGQKVKVIEVKPETAAYIASPCYSRVDFETKVGALASLLEMDIGILRTLLDKFGISYKKDEKSLKLLNRLFSGKNMVTPELLASLSFLEQLVKLRNKLPPYHTPSMEEASEIMKSLGIAFPAEAGGWQKNSEILLKKFLNALREFRIMLTRLAMM
;
A
#
# COMPACT_ATOMS: atom_id res chain seq x y z
N MET A 1 13.09 3.75 -16.33
CA MET A 1 11.71 4.06 -15.95
C MET A 1 11.55 5.57 -15.98
N LYS A 2 10.68 6.13 -16.83
CA LYS A 2 10.42 7.57 -16.85
C LYS A 2 9.93 7.98 -15.46
N TYR A 3 10.60 8.94 -14.82
CA TYR A 3 10.08 9.61 -13.63
C TYR A 3 8.64 10.02 -13.92
N MET A 4 7.71 9.57 -13.08
CA MET A 4 6.31 9.94 -13.20
C MET A 4 6.23 11.45 -12.93
N GLU A 5 6.09 12.26 -13.99
CA GLU A 5 6.03 13.72 -13.88
C GLU A 5 4.85 14.12 -12.97
N MET A 6 5.18 14.80 -11.88
CA MET A 6 4.22 15.17 -10.84
C MET A 6 3.29 16.30 -11.31
N ASP A 7 2.02 16.26 -10.87
CA ASP A 7 1.02 17.29 -11.18
C ASP A 7 0.15 17.66 -9.97
N CYS A 8 -0.68 18.70 -10.14
CA CYS A 8 -1.49 19.27 -9.07
C CYS A 8 -2.45 18.28 -8.40
N ARG A 9 -2.79 17.12 -9.01
CA ARG A 9 -3.64 16.10 -8.38
C ARG A 9 -3.00 15.48 -7.13
N ALA A 10 -1.68 15.59 -7.00
CA ALA A 10 -0.91 15.26 -5.80
C ALA A 10 -1.14 16.24 -4.63
N CYS A 11 -1.74 17.40 -4.86
CA CYS A 11 -1.93 18.46 -3.89
C CYS A 11 -3.32 18.37 -3.22
N LYS A 12 -3.40 18.58 -1.90
CA LYS A 12 -4.66 18.72 -1.13
C LYS A 12 -5.53 19.85 -1.64
N ASN A 13 -4.90 20.88 -2.20
CA ASN A 13 -5.59 22.04 -2.70
C ASN A 13 -6.23 21.78 -4.07
N CYS A 14 -5.93 20.68 -4.75
CA CYS A 14 -6.53 20.36 -6.05
C CYS A 14 -7.81 19.52 -5.86
N ARG A 15 -8.93 20.09 -6.29
CA ARG A 15 -10.25 19.44 -6.34
C ARG A 15 -10.63 19.13 -7.79
N LEU A 16 -11.26 17.99 -8.03
CA LEU A 16 -11.95 17.70 -9.29
C LEU A 16 -13.38 18.21 -9.14
N VAL A 17 -13.81 19.04 -10.07
CA VAL A 17 -15.17 19.55 -10.20
C VAL A 17 -15.84 18.78 -11.32
N ASP A 18 -17.04 18.27 -11.04
CA ASP A 18 -17.87 17.52 -11.96
C ASP A 18 -19.25 18.18 -11.93
N GLU A 19 -19.58 18.92 -12.99
CA GLU A 19 -20.84 19.65 -13.11
C GLU A 19 -21.61 19.18 -14.35
N GLU A 20 -22.90 18.93 -14.16
CA GLU A 20 -23.85 18.52 -15.20
C GLU A 20 -24.79 19.70 -15.53
N PHE A 21 -24.89 20.08 -16.81
CA PHE A 21 -25.71 21.22 -17.26
C PHE A 21 -26.24 21.02 -18.71
N PRO A 22 -27.50 21.39 -19.03
CA PRO A 22 -28.75 21.18 -18.29
C PRO A 22 -29.78 20.26 -19.01
N SER A 23 -30.85 19.94 -18.27
CA SER A 23 -32.25 19.63 -18.67
C SER A 23 -32.63 18.24 -19.23
N ALA A 24 -33.85 17.80 -18.86
CA ALA A 24 -34.51 16.55 -19.24
C ALA A 24 -34.83 16.40 -20.75
N ASP A 25 -34.63 17.47 -21.53
CA ASP A 25 -34.93 17.52 -22.96
C ASP A 25 -33.69 17.81 -23.85
N GLU A 26 -32.48 17.88 -23.29
CA GLU A 26 -31.23 18.10 -24.03
C GLU A 26 -30.13 17.08 -23.65
N PRO A 27 -29.12 16.83 -24.52
CA PRO A 27 -28.03 15.92 -24.18
C PRO A 27 -27.23 16.46 -22.98
N ILE A 28 -27.12 15.64 -21.93
CA ILE A 28 -26.38 15.96 -20.71
C ILE A 28 -24.90 16.25 -21.05
N LEU A 29 -24.47 17.50 -20.90
CA LEU A 29 -23.06 17.87 -20.98
C LEU A 29 -22.43 17.73 -19.59
N ILE A 30 -21.61 16.69 -19.45
CA ILE A 30 -20.76 16.50 -18.26
C ILE A 30 -19.47 17.29 -18.48
N LYS A 31 -19.27 18.35 -17.69
CA LYS A 31 -18.01 19.11 -17.70
C LYS A 31 -17.18 18.73 -16.48
N LYS A 32 -15.99 18.19 -16.72
CA LYS A 32 -15.00 17.85 -15.70
C LYS A 32 -13.79 18.76 -15.79
N TRP A 33 -13.42 19.38 -14.68
CA TRP A 33 -12.20 20.17 -14.60
C TRP A 33 -11.59 20.10 -13.20
N TYR A 34 -10.30 20.39 -13.11
CA TYR A 34 -9.63 20.52 -11.83
C TYR A 34 -9.60 21.98 -11.40
N GLU A 35 -9.66 22.24 -10.10
CA GLU A 35 -9.55 23.59 -9.56
C GLU A 35 -8.65 23.58 -8.31
N CYS A 36 -7.87 24.64 -8.13
CA CYS A 36 -7.14 24.88 -6.89
C CYS A 36 -8.05 25.60 -5.88
N SER A 37 -8.29 25.01 -4.71
CA SER A 37 -9.11 25.60 -3.65
C SER A 37 -8.55 26.91 -3.10
N VAL A 38 -7.23 27.12 -3.20
CA VAL A 38 -6.50 28.30 -2.71
C VAL A 38 -6.47 29.41 -3.77
N THR A 39 -6.01 29.11 -4.98
CA THR A 39 -5.84 30.14 -6.03
C THR A 39 -7.09 30.33 -6.90
N LYS A 40 -8.07 29.43 -6.80
CA LYS A 40 -9.27 29.35 -7.66
C LYS A 40 -8.96 29.15 -9.14
N GLU A 41 -7.71 28.82 -9.48
CA GLU A 41 -7.31 28.50 -10.85
C GLU A 41 -7.97 27.20 -11.29
N VAL A 42 -8.50 27.20 -12.51
CA VAL A 42 -9.10 26.05 -13.18
C VAL A 42 -8.10 25.46 -14.17
N PHE A 43 -7.99 24.13 -14.18
CA PHE A 43 -7.14 23.36 -15.08
C PHE A 43 -8.00 22.34 -15.82
N LEU A 44 -7.90 22.36 -17.14
CA LEU A 44 -8.65 21.49 -18.05
C LEU A 44 -7.78 20.32 -18.54
N THR A 45 -6.45 20.43 -18.45
CA THR A 45 -5.52 19.40 -18.94
C THR A 45 -4.50 18.95 -17.90
N LEU A 46 -3.94 17.75 -18.10
CA LEU A 46 -2.85 17.23 -17.25
C LEU A 46 -1.57 18.04 -17.38
N ASP A 47 -1.26 18.58 -18.55
CA ASP A 47 -0.06 19.40 -18.76
C ASP A 47 -0.15 20.75 -18.05
N GLU A 48 -1.35 21.35 -17.99
CA GLU A 48 -1.61 22.52 -17.15
C GLU A 48 -1.38 22.21 -15.67
N LEU A 49 -1.89 21.07 -15.19
CA LEU A 49 -1.67 20.62 -13.82
C LEU A 49 -0.19 20.39 -13.51
N ARG A 50 0.60 19.83 -14.44
CA ARG A 50 2.05 19.63 -14.27
C ARG A 50 2.79 20.96 -14.19
N LYS A 51 2.53 21.87 -15.13
CA LYS A 51 3.18 23.19 -15.19
C LYS A 51 2.85 24.02 -13.96
N ALA A 52 1.57 24.03 -13.55
CA ALA A 52 1.12 24.73 -12.36
C ALA A 52 1.76 24.12 -11.11
N TYR A 53 1.77 22.79 -10.99
CA TYR A 53 2.41 22.13 -9.85
C TYR A 53 3.88 22.50 -9.77
N ALA A 54 4.64 22.40 -10.86
CA ALA A 54 6.08 22.67 -10.92
C ALA A 54 6.50 24.10 -10.50
N LYS A 55 5.57 25.05 -10.42
CA LYS A 55 5.85 26.43 -9.97
C LYS A 55 5.03 26.89 -8.76
N CYS A 56 4.14 26.05 -8.23
CA CYS A 56 3.21 26.46 -7.17
C CYS A 56 3.90 26.68 -5.81
N PRO A 57 3.76 27.86 -5.18
CA PRO A 57 4.23 28.10 -3.81
C PRO A 57 3.30 27.52 -2.73
N HIS A 58 2.06 27.19 -3.09
CA HIS A 58 1.03 26.64 -2.19
C HIS A 58 0.94 25.11 -2.26
N ARG A 59 2.03 24.42 -2.62
CA ARG A 59 2.05 22.95 -2.65
C ARG A 59 1.80 22.42 -1.24
N ALA A 60 0.68 21.74 -1.09
CA ALA A 60 0.37 20.95 0.08
C ALA A 60 0.13 19.51 -0.40
N PRO A 61 1.15 18.64 -0.43
CA PRO A 61 0.97 17.25 -0.84
C PRO A 61 -0.19 16.61 -0.08
N LYS A 62 -1.04 15.84 -0.77
CA LYS A 62 -2.05 14.99 -0.14
C LYS A 62 -1.35 14.16 0.93
N VAL A 63 -1.98 14.02 2.09
CA VAL A 63 -1.41 13.13 3.11
C VAL A 63 -1.36 11.73 2.48
N GLY A 64 -0.26 11.01 2.71
CA GLY A 64 0.00 9.72 2.07
C GLY A 64 0.52 9.76 0.63
N TYR A 65 0.77 10.94 0.04
CA TYR A 65 1.48 11.06 -1.23
C TYR A 65 2.88 10.43 -1.14
N GLY A 66 3.24 9.60 -2.12
CA GLY A 66 4.50 8.87 -2.17
C GLY A 66 4.53 7.57 -1.35
N LEU A 67 3.51 7.28 -0.51
CA LEU A 67 3.44 5.99 0.18
C LEU A 67 3.27 4.82 -0.81
N PRO A 68 2.39 4.87 -1.83
CA PRO A 68 2.26 3.79 -2.79
C PRO A 68 3.57 3.50 -3.54
N SER A 69 4.25 4.53 -4.04
CA SER A 69 5.53 4.36 -4.74
C SER A 69 6.61 3.80 -3.80
N GLY A 70 6.69 4.30 -2.56
CA GLY A 70 7.60 3.75 -1.56
C GLY A 70 7.35 2.28 -1.26
N ILE A 71 6.09 1.83 -1.23
CA ILE A 71 5.74 0.41 -1.04
C ILE A 71 6.29 -0.42 -2.19
N LEU A 72 6.11 0.04 -3.44
CA LEU A 72 6.63 -0.66 -4.62
C LEU A 72 8.16 -0.71 -4.63
N GLU A 73 8.83 0.37 -4.24
CA GLU A 73 10.29 0.43 -4.12
C GLU A 73 10.82 -0.55 -3.06
N GLU A 74 10.18 -0.64 -1.89
CA GLU A 74 10.59 -1.62 -0.87
C GLU A 74 10.35 -3.06 -1.34
N ILE A 75 9.28 -3.34 -2.11
CA ILE A 75 9.03 -4.65 -2.72
C ILE A 75 10.14 -5.03 -3.72
N ASP A 76 10.51 -4.10 -4.60
CA ASP A 76 11.62 -4.33 -5.54
C ASP A 76 12.93 -4.59 -4.79
N GLY A 77 13.17 -3.87 -3.69
CA GLY A 77 14.31 -4.11 -2.81
C GLY A 77 14.30 -5.50 -2.16
N ILE A 78 13.15 -5.98 -1.69
CA ILE A 78 12.97 -7.33 -1.14
C ILE A 78 13.24 -8.39 -2.21
N ASN A 79 12.64 -8.25 -3.39
CA ASN A 79 12.85 -9.14 -4.53
C ASN A 79 14.33 -9.21 -4.94
N LEU A 80 15.01 -8.06 -4.96
CA LEU A 80 16.44 -7.97 -5.28
C LEU A 80 17.30 -8.65 -4.20
N ALA A 81 17.04 -8.39 -2.91
CA ALA A 81 17.80 -8.99 -1.82
C ALA A 81 17.71 -10.53 -1.85
N ILE A 82 16.51 -11.07 -2.08
CA ILE A 82 16.30 -12.51 -2.18
C ILE A 82 16.92 -13.08 -3.45
N SER A 83 16.82 -12.38 -4.59
CA SER A 83 17.48 -12.78 -5.83
C SER A 83 19.00 -12.90 -5.65
N ASN A 84 19.61 -11.94 -4.97
CA ASN A 84 21.04 -11.96 -4.67
C ASN A 84 21.41 -13.14 -3.77
N MET A 85 20.64 -13.39 -2.71
CA MET A 85 20.85 -14.54 -1.84
C MET A 85 20.71 -15.86 -2.59
N LEU A 86 19.82 -15.97 -3.58
CA LEU A 86 19.64 -17.20 -4.35
C LEU A 86 20.58 -17.32 -5.56
N GLY A 87 21.26 -16.24 -5.96
CA GLY A 87 22.12 -16.21 -7.14
C GLY A 87 21.35 -16.27 -8.47
N GLN A 88 20.04 -16.01 -8.45
CA GLN A 88 19.17 -16.02 -9.62
C GLN A 88 18.06 -14.98 -9.47
N LYS A 89 17.61 -14.41 -10.59
CA LYS A 89 16.53 -13.42 -10.59
C LYS A 89 15.20 -14.09 -10.26
N VAL A 90 14.60 -13.68 -9.14
CA VAL A 90 13.30 -14.18 -8.69
C VAL A 90 12.35 -13.02 -8.37
N LYS A 91 11.04 -13.31 -8.38
CA LYS A 91 10.01 -12.41 -7.88
C LYS A 91 9.26 -13.11 -6.75
N VAL A 92 9.66 -12.85 -5.52
CA VAL A 92 8.99 -13.41 -4.33
C VAL A 92 7.66 -12.70 -4.05
N ILE A 93 7.57 -11.42 -4.37
CA ILE A 93 6.34 -10.63 -4.31
C ILE A 93 6.04 -10.16 -5.72
N GLU A 94 4.91 -10.60 -6.27
CA GLU A 94 4.40 -10.13 -7.56
C GLU A 94 3.34 -9.05 -7.36
N VAL A 95 3.58 -7.87 -7.95
CA VAL A 95 2.61 -6.77 -7.91
C VAL A 95 1.82 -6.74 -9.20
N LYS A 96 0.54 -7.10 -9.13
CA LYS A 96 -0.39 -6.95 -10.26
C LYS A 96 -0.72 -5.47 -10.48
N PRO A 97 -0.96 -5.02 -11.74
CA PRO A 97 -1.33 -3.64 -12.02
C PRO A 97 -2.56 -3.15 -11.23
N GLU A 98 -3.55 -4.02 -11.06
CA GLU A 98 -4.76 -3.76 -10.27
C GLU A 98 -4.42 -3.51 -8.79
N THR A 99 -3.57 -4.36 -8.19
CA THR A 99 -3.10 -4.18 -6.82
C THR A 99 -2.39 -2.84 -6.63
N ALA A 100 -1.53 -2.45 -7.58
CA ALA A 100 -0.86 -1.15 -7.55
C ALA A 100 -1.87 0.01 -7.65
N ALA A 101 -2.86 -0.11 -8.53
CA ALA A 101 -3.91 0.90 -8.69
C ALA A 101 -4.75 1.06 -7.40
N TYR A 102 -5.15 -0.05 -6.76
CA TYR A 102 -5.89 -0.01 -5.50
C TYR A 102 -5.08 0.54 -4.34
N ILE A 103 -3.76 0.31 -4.30
CA ILE A 103 -2.89 0.92 -3.28
C ILE A 103 -2.77 2.44 -3.51
N ALA A 104 -2.69 2.87 -4.77
CA ALA A 104 -2.56 4.28 -5.15
C ALA A 104 -3.87 5.09 -5.10
N SER A 105 -5.03 4.43 -5.17
CA SER A 105 -6.32 5.12 -5.18
C SER A 105 -6.63 5.83 -3.84
N PRO A 106 -7.34 6.96 -3.85
CA PRO A 106 -7.88 7.55 -2.64
C PRO A 106 -8.96 6.66 -2.00
N CYS A 107 -9.18 6.79 -0.68
CA CYS A 107 -10.26 6.13 0.04
C CYS A 107 -11.32 7.15 0.48
N TYR A 108 -12.45 7.16 -0.21
CA TYR A 108 -13.59 8.02 0.13
C TYR A 108 -14.65 7.30 0.98
N SER A 109 -14.67 5.97 0.90
CA SER A 109 -15.67 5.12 1.52
C SER A 109 -15.05 3.95 2.29
N ARG A 110 -15.90 3.23 3.04
CA ARG A 110 -15.53 1.95 3.67
C ARG A 110 -15.10 0.92 2.63
N VAL A 111 -15.80 0.86 1.49
CA VAL A 111 -15.52 -0.10 0.42
C VAL A 111 -14.14 0.13 -0.19
N ASP A 112 -13.75 1.39 -0.38
CA ASP A 112 -12.40 1.73 -0.86
C ASP A 112 -11.33 1.27 0.15
N PHE A 113 -11.59 1.47 1.44
CA PHE A 113 -10.69 1.03 2.51
C PHE A 113 -10.57 -0.50 2.57
N GLU A 114 -11.69 -1.22 2.52
CA GLU A 114 -11.73 -2.69 2.46
C GLU A 114 -10.96 -3.23 1.26
N THR A 115 -11.17 -2.65 0.08
CA THR A 115 -10.46 -3.01 -1.15
C THR A 115 -8.96 -2.79 -1.01
N LYS A 116 -8.54 -1.67 -0.40
CA LYS A 116 -7.13 -1.36 -0.17
C LYS A 116 -6.49 -2.31 0.85
N VAL A 117 -7.20 -2.67 1.93
CA VAL A 117 -6.76 -3.70 2.89
C VAL A 117 -6.49 -5.02 2.16
N GLY A 118 -7.40 -5.44 1.28
CA GLY A 118 -7.22 -6.63 0.47
C GLY A 118 -6.03 -6.55 -0.48
N ALA A 119 -5.85 -5.42 -1.16
CA ALA A 119 -4.70 -5.19 -2.02
C ALA A 119 -3.38 -5.31 -1.24
N LEU A 120 -3.27 -4.69 -0.06
CA LEU A 120 -2.07 -4.78 0.77
C LEU A 120 -1.82 -6.20 1.29
N ALA A 121 -2.88 -6.90 1.75
CA ALA A 121 -2.75 -8.27 2.21
C ALA A 121 -2.36 -9.24 1.08
N SER A 122 -2.79 -8.99 -0.16
CA SER A 122 -2.39 -9.82 -1.32
C SER A 122 -0.89 -9.74 -1.61
N LEU A 123 -0.23 -8.62 -1.31
CA LEU A 123 1.24 -8.50 -1.41
C LEU A 123 1.99 -9.38 -0.41
N LEU A 124 1.32 -9.85 0.64
CA LEU A 124 1.88 -10.77 1.63
C LEU A 124 1.71 -12.23 1.22
N GLU A 125 0.98 -12.52 0.13
CA GLU A 125 0.85 -13.85 -0.47
C GLU A 125 2.07 -14.17 -1.35
N MET A 126 3.24 -14.08 -0.72
CA MET A 126 4.54 -14.28 -1.35
C MET A 126 4.68 -15.70 -1.91
N ASP A 127 5.54 -15.85 -2.92
CA ASP A 127 5.87 -17.16 -3.48
C ASP A 127 6.52 -18.06 -2.42
N ILE A 128 5.74 -19.01 -1.93
CA ILE A 128 6.14 -19.97 -0.89
C ILE A 128 7.26 -20.88 -1.40
N GLY A 129 7.29 -21.21 -2.69
CA GLY A 129 8.35 -22.03 -3.29
C GLY A 129 9.71 -21.34 -3.19
N ILE A 130 9.78 -20.07 -3.59
CA ILE A 130 10.99 -19.25 -3.49
C ILE A 130 11.44 -19.11 -2.03
N LEU A 131 10.52 -18.81 -1.11
CA LEU A 131 10.85 -18.70 0.31
C LEU A 131 11.39 -20.02 0.87
N ARG A 132 10.80 -21.16 0.52
CA ARG A 132 11.30 -22.48 0.94
C ARG A 132 12.69 -22.78 0.42
N THR A 133 12.95 -22.52 -0.87
CA THR A 133 14.29 -22.64 -1.44
C THR A 133 15.32 -21.78 -0.68
N LEU A 134 14.93 -20.58 -0.24
CA LEU A 134 15.79 -19.73 0.57
C LEU A 134 16.06 -20.33 1.95
N LEU A 135 15.06 -20.86 2.64
CA LEU A 135 15.25 -21.56 3.92
C LEU A 135 16.14 -22.80 3.77
N ASP A 136 15.93 -23.60 2.72
CA ASP A 136 16.71 -24.80 2.42
C ASP A 136 18.19 -24.45 2.19
N LYS A 137 18.46 -23.37 1.44
CA LYS A 137 19.82 -22.85 1.23
C LYS A 137 20.55 -22.55 2.54
N PHE A 138 19.82 -22.13 3.57
CA PHE A 138 20.36 -21.81 4.88
C PHE A 138 20.26 -22.94 5.90
N GLY A 139 19.74 -24.11 5.53
CA GLY A 139 19.57 -25.26 6.43
C GLY A 139 18.49 -25.06 7.50
N ILE A 140 17.48 -24.22 7.24
CA ILE A 140 16.41 -23.90 8.21
C ILE A 140 15.19 -24.77 7.94
N SER A 141 14.73 -25.51 8.96
CA SER A 141 13.55 -26.37 8.84
C SER A 141 12.23 -25.59 8.91
N TYR A 142 11.23 -26.07 8.17
CA TYR A 142 9.87 -25.50 8.12
C TYR A 142 8.81 -26.61 7.95
N LYS A 143 7.54 -26.29 8.26
CA LYS A 143 6.41 -27.21 7.99
C LYS A 143 5.74 -26.88 6.64
N LYS A 144 5.16 -27.89 5.99
CA LYS A 144 4.58 -27.80 4.64
C LYS A 144 3.36 -26.87 4.53
N ASP A 145 2.70 -26.57 5.63
CA ASP A 145 1.52 -25.70 5.70
C ASP A 145 1.85 -24.26 6.11
N GLU A 146 3.10 -23.97 6.49
CA GLU A 146 3.52 -22.62 6.90
C GLU A 146 3.45 -21.64 5.71
N LYS A 147 2.88 -20.47 5.97
CA LYS A 147 2.69 -19.38 5.01
C LYS A 147 3.85 -18.40 5.05
N SER A 148 3.90 -17.52 4.04
CA SER A 148 4.95 -16.51 3.79
C SER A 148 5.51 -15.82 5.04
N LEU A 149 4.68 -15.13 5.83
CA LEU A 149 5.13 -14.39 7.02
C LEU A 149 5.79 -15.30 8.06
N LYS A 150 5.26 -16.52 8.24
CA LYS A 150 5.82 -17.50 9.16
C LYS A 150 7.16 -18.04 8.66
N LEU A 151 7.30 -18.26 7.35
CA LEU A 151 8.57 -18.66 6.73
C LEU A 151 9.63 -17.55 6.84
N LEU A 152 9.27 -16.28 6.65
CA LEU A 152 10.17 -15.16 6.90
C LEU A 152 10.61 -15.09 8.37
N ASN A 153 9.68 -15.26 9.30
CA ASN A 153 10.02 -15.29 10.72
C ASN A 153 10.98 -16.45 11.04
N ARG A 154 10.78 -17.64 10.45
CA ARG A 154 11.72 -18.78 10.56
C ARG A 154 13.11 -18.43 10.04
N LEU A 155 13.19 -17.78 8.88
CA LEU A 155 14.45 -17.34 8.28
C LEU A 155 15.24 -16.43 9.23
N PHE A 156 14.60 -15.37 9.73
CA PHE A 156 15.26 -14.43 10.63
C PHE A 156 15.60 -15.05 12.00
N SER A 157 14.71 -15.89 12.55
CA SER A 157 14.96 -16.61 13.80
C SER A 157 16.14 -17.58 13.66
N GLY A 158 16.19 -18.36 12.58
CA GLY A 158 17.28 -19.33 12.35
C GLY A 158 18.64 -18.68 12.12
N LYS A 159 18.68 -17.38 11.84
CA LYS A 159 19.91 -16.58 11.70
C LYS A 159 20.18 -15.65 12.88
N ASN A 160 19.41 -15.76 13.97
CA ASN A 160 19.51 -14.90 15.15
C ASN A 160 19.41 -13.40 14.84
N MET A 161 18.57 -13.06 13.85
CA MET A 161 18.38 -11.69 13.38
C MET A 161 17.10 -11.05 13.94
N VAL A 162 16.43 -11.68 14.89
CA VAL A 162 15.13 -11.17 15.38
C VAL A 162 15.35 -9.92 16.24
N THR A 163 14.72 -8.81 15.85
CA THR A 163 14.69 -7.55 16.61
C THR A 163 13.27 -7.24 17.09
N PRO A 164 13.09 -6.42 18.14
CA PRO A 164 11.77 -5.94 18.54
C PRO A 164 10.99 -5.26 17.41
N GLU A 165 11.68 -4.49 16.56
CA GLU A 165 11.11 -3.78 15.42
C GLU A 165 10.61 -4.76 14.34
N LEU A 166 11.37 -5.83 14.07
CA LEU A 166 10.98 -6.88 13.15
C LEU A 166 9.76 -7.67 13.67
N LEU A 167 9.73 -7.98 14.97
CA LEU A 167 8.57 -8.64 15.59
C LEU A 167 7.32 -7.76 15.55
N ALA A 168 7.46 -6.47 15.83
CA ALA A 168 6.36 -5.52 15.70
C ALA A 168 5.85 -5.44 14.25
N SER A 169 6.76 -5.44 13.28
CA SER A 169 6.44 -5.45 11.84
C SER A 169 5.70 -6.73 11.43
N LEU A 170 6.17 -7.91 11.86
CA LEU A 170 5.51 -9.19 11.63
C LEU A 170 4.10 -9.21 12.23
N SER A 171 3.96 -8.80 13.50
CA SER A 171 2.67 -8.72 14.20
C SER A 171 1.69 -7.80 13.48
N PHE A 172 2.14 -6.63 13.02
CA PHE A 172 1.32 -5.73 12.22
C PHE A 172 0.83 -6.39 10.92
N LEU A 173 1.72 -7.04 10.16
CA LEU A 173 1.36 -7.69 8.90
C LEU A 173 0.41 -8.87 9.11
N GLU A 174 0.58 -9.63 10.18
CA GLU A 174 -0.36 -10.70 10.57
C GLU A 174 -1.74 -10.14 10.92
N GLN A 175 -1.80 -9.03 11.65
CA GLN A 175 -3.07 -8.35 11.95
C GLN A 175 -3.74 -7.82 10.67
N LEU A 176 -2.97 -7.32 9.70
CA LEU A 176 -3.51 -6.90 8.41
C LEU A 176 -4.15 -8.06 7.64
N VAL A 177 -3.50 -9.24 7.62
CA VAL A 177 -4.09 -10.44 6.99
C VAL A 177 -5.36 -10.87 7.72
N LYS A 178 -5.36 -10.85 9.05
CA LYS A 178 -6.56 -11.13 9.86
C LYS A 178 -7.67 -10.13 9.54
N LEU A 179 -7.36 -8.84 9.43
CA LEU A 179 -8.33 -7.80 9.09
C LEU A 179 -8.99 -8.08 7.74
N ARG A 180 -8.20 -8.35 6.70
CA ARG A 180 -8.73 -8.74 5.38
C ARG A 180 -9.71 -9.91 5.53
N ASN A 181 -9.36 -10.94 6.29
CA ASN A 181 -10.20 -12.14 6.44
C ASN A 181 -11.54 -11.88 7.15
N LYS A 182 -11.71 -10.73 7.81
CA LYS A 182 -12.95 -10.35 8.51
C LYS A 182 -13.75 -9.28 7.78
N LEU A 183 -13.20 -8.69 6.72
CA LEU A 183 -13.86 -7.70 5.89
C LEU A 183 -14.49 -8.35 4.64
N PRO A 184 -15.63 -7.83 4.13
CA PRO A 184 -16.13 -8.19 2.81
C PRO A 184 -15.12 -7.79 1.70
N PRO A 185 -15.12 -8.45 0.52
CA PRO A 185 -15.87 -9.65 0.14
C PRO A 185 -15.11 -10.96 0.43
N TYR A 186 -14.22 -10.98 1.42
CA TYR A 186 -13.25 -12.07 1.61
C TYR A 186 -13.86 -13.26 2.38
N HIS A 187 -13.13 -13.81 3.36
CA HIS A 187 -13.61 -14.90 4.20
C HIS A 187 -14.76 -14.46 5.12
N THR A 188 -15.34 -15.40 5.89
CA THR A 188 -16.50 -15.20 6.78
C THR A 188 -16.47 -13.84 7.49
N PRO A 189 -17.22 -12.84 6.97
CA PRO A 189 -17.09 -11.48 7.44
C PRO A 189 -17.59 -11.34 8.88
N SER A 190 -16.89 -10.57 9.70
CA SER A 190 -17.31 -10.20 11.06
C SER A 190 -16.88 -8.78 11.34
N MET A 191 -17.83 -7.84 11.30
CA MET A 191 -17.54 -6.43 11.52
C MET A 191 -17.13 -6.11 12.97
N GLU A 192 -17.58 -6.93 13.93
CA GLU A 192 -17.18 -6.83 15.33
C GLU A 192 -15.68 -7.14 15.49
N GLU A 193 -15.24 -8.31 15.03
CA GLU A 193 -13.82 -8.69 15.06
C GLU A 193 -12.96 -7.76 14.18
N ALA A 194 -13.47 -7.34 13.02
CA ALA A 194 -12.78 -6.37 12.17
C ALA A 194 -12.56 -5.04 12.91
N SER A 195 -13.54 -4.58 13.68
CA SER A 195 -13.44 -3.35 14.48
C SER A 195 -12.37 -3.47 15.59
N GLU A 196 -12.30 -4.62 16.26
CA GLU A 196 -11.24 -4.89 17.26
C GLU A 196 -9.85 -4.85 16.64
N ILE A 197 -9.67 -5.51 15.48
CA ILE A 197 -8.40 -5.50 14.74
C ILE A 197 -8.08 -4.09 14.22
N MET A 198 -9.06 -3.33 13.74
CA MET A 198 -8.85 -1.94 13.34
C MET A 198 -8.35 -1.09 14.52
N LYS A 199 -8.95 -1.24 15.71
CA LYS A 199 -8.51 -0.53 16.92
C LYS A 199 -7.06 -0.87 17.29
N SER A 200 -6.67 -2.14 17.26
CA SER A 200 -5.28 -2.54 17.54
C SER A 200 -4.30 -2.00 16.50
N LEU A 201 -4.74 -1.84 15.26
CA LEU A 201 -3.99 -1.20 14.18
C LEU A 201 -4.02 0.34 14.25
N GLY A 202 -4.70 0.95 15.22
CA GLY A 202 -4.82 2.41 15.36
C GLY A 202 -5.70 3.05 14.29
N ILE A 203 -6.63 2.29 13.73
CA ILE A 203 -7.63 2.72 12.74
C ILE A 203 -8.92 3.07 13.49
N ALA A 204 -9.48 4.25 13.23
CA ALA A 204 -10.71 4.69 13.86
C ALA A 204 -11.93 4.02 13.21
N PHE A 205 -12.82 3.44 14.01
CA PHE A 205 -14.08 2.85 13.54
C PHE A 205 -15.23 3.10 14.53
N PRO A 206 -16.39 3.65 14.09
CA PRO A 206 -16.67 4.13 12.73
C PRO A 206 -15.81 5.36 12.37
N ALA A 207 -15.57 5.57 11.09
CA ALA A 207 -14.79 6.73 10.62
C ALA A 207 -15.69 7.97 10.48
N GLU A 208 -15.19 9.13 10.91
CA GLU A 208 -15.80 10.43 10.63
C GLU A 208 -15.70 10.80 9.13
N ALA A 209 -16.30 11.91 8.71
CA ALA A 209 -16.19 12.41 7.34
C ALA A 209 -14.70 12.60 6.94
N GLY A 210 -14.27 11.97 5.85
CA GLY A 210 -12.86 11.94 5.43
C GLY A 210 -11.95 11.02 6.28
N GLY A 211 -12.48 10.36 7.31
CA GLY A 211 -11.75 9.45 8.19
C GLY A 211 -11.23 8.20 7.48
N TRP A 212 -11.89 7.73 6.42
CA TRP A 212 -11.42 6.58 5.63
C TRP A 212 -10.09 6.84 4.91
N GLN A 213 -9.90 8.05 4.39
CA GLN A 213 -8.63 8.45 3.79
C GLN A 213 -7.52 8.47 4.84
N LYS A 214 -7.77 9.09 6.00
CA LYS A 214 -6.81 9.13 7.11
C LYS A 214 -6.45 7.73 7.62
N ASN A 215 -7.44 6.86 7.77
CA ASN A 215 -7.26 5.46 8.16
C ASN A 215 -6.41 4.69 7.14
N SER A 216 -6.67 4.89 5.84
CA SER A 216 -5.88 4.33 4.75
C SER A 216 -4.42 4.78 4.82
N GLU A 217 -4.16 6.05 5.08
CA GLU A 217 -2.80 6.59 5.18
C GLU A 217 -2.03 6.01 6.37
N ILE A 218 -2.68 5.88 7.54
CA ILE A 218 -2.10 5.21 8.71
C ILE A 218 -1.68 3.79 8.34
N LEU A 219 -2.56 3.07 7.65
CA LEU A 219 -2.30 1.69 7.25
C LEU A 219 -1.15 1.60 6.23
N LEU A 220 -1.17 2.43 5.19
CA LEU A 220 -0.11 2.49 4.17
C LEU A 220 1.25 2.83 4.79
N LYS A 221 1.30 3.78 5.74
CA LYS A 221 2.54 4.18 6.41
C LYS A 221 3.10 3.05 7.27
N LYS A 222 2.25 2.36 8.04
CA LYS A 222 2.67 1.21 8.85
C LYS A 222 3.15 0.05 7.95
N PHE A 223 2.45 -0.19 6.84
CA PHE A 223 2.83 -1.21 5.86
C PHE A 223 4.17 -0.91 5.20
N LEU A 224 4.38 0.33 4.73
CA LEU A 224 5.66 0.77 4.19
C LEU A 224 6.81 0.55 5.19
N ASN A 225 6.61 0.94 6.45
CA ASN A 225 7.63 0.76 7.49
C ASN A 225 7.94 -0.71 7.75
N ALA A 226 6.92 -1.58 7.76
CA ALA A 226 7.11 -3.02 7.95
C ALA A 226 7.89 -3.65 6.78
N LEU A 227 7.58 -3.27 5.53
CA LEU A 227 8.34 -3.74 4.36
C LEU A 227 9.78 -3.23 4.37
N ARG A 228 10.00 -1.98 4.77
CA ARG A 228 11.32 -1.41 4.94
C ARG A 228 12.16 -2.20 5.93
N GLU A 229 11.57 -2.60 7.05
CA GLU A 229 12.26 -3.44 8.04
C GLU A 229 12.63 -4.80 7.43
N PHE A 230 11.71 -5.46 6.73
CA PHE A 230 12.01 -6.71 6.02
C PHE A 230 13.15 -6.55 5.03
N ARG A 231 13.12 -5.49 4.22
CA ARG A 231 14.17 -5.21 3.24
C ARG A 231 15.52 -5.00 3.92
N ILE A 232 15.59 -4.22 5.00
CA ILE A 232 16.83 -4.02 5.78
C ILE A 232 17.37 -5.36 6.28
N MET A 233 16.51 -6.19 6.87
CA MET A 233 16.91 -7.47 7.45
C MET A 233 17.34 -8.48 6.39
N LEU A 234 16.66 -8.52 5.25
CA LEU A 234 17.06 -9.35 4.10
C LEU A 234 18.38 -8.86 3.48
N THR A 235 18.59 -7.55 3.36
CA THR A 235 19.87 -7.01 2.87
C THR A 235 21.02 -7.39 3.81
N ARG A 236 20.83 -7.28 5.13
CA ARG A 236 21.84 -7.72 6.11
C ARG A 236 22.15 -9.20 5.96
N LEU A 237 21.12 -10.03 5.80
CA LEU A 237 21.30 -11.47 5.61
C LEU A 237 22.04 -11.78 4.31
N ALA A 238 21.80 -11.03 3.24
CA ALA A 238 22.48 -11.19 1.96
C ALA A 238 23.99 -10.85 2.01
N MET A 239 24.43 -10.12 3.04
CA MET A 239 25.83 -9.75 3.25
C MET A 239 26.59 -10.73 4.16
N MET A 240 25.91 -11.73 4.73
CA MET A 240 26.51 -12.79 5.56
C MET A 240 26.98 -13.96 4.69
#